data_AF-A0A365T5G5-F1
#
_entry.id   AF-A0A365T5G5-F1
#
_cell.length_a   1.000
_cell.length_b   1.000
_cell.length_c   1.000
_cell.angle_alpha   90.00
_cell.angle_beta   90.00
_cell.angle_gamma   90.00
#
_symmetry.space_group_name_H-M   'P 1'
#
loop_
_entity.id
_entity.type
_entity.pdbx_description
1 polymer ?
#
loop_
_entity_poly.entity_id
_entity_poly.type
_entity_poly.pdbx_seq_one_letter_code
_entity_poly.pdbx_strand_id
1 'polypeptide(L)'
;MLASVSNRKPDELAGKAWRERDQTGRHELWSSGSGEIRAYLDASDLAKWIRVKEASVSKKYSQELARRTMDAMHELSKNRLGKTKRQRSKDGLSYQETRLVLKADVEIPGERVSERTDGDPATDTAAGE
;
A
#
# COMPACT_ATOMS: atom_id res chain seq x y z
N MET A 1 1.89 28.15 13.61
CA MET A 1 1.05 27.37 12.68
C MET A 1 1.57 27.49 11.25
N LEU A 2 2.72 26.86 10.92
CA LEU A 2 3.40 27.04 9.61
C LEU A 2 3.85 25.73 8.93
N ALA A 3 3.62 24.56 9.52
CA ALA A 3 3.93 23.27 8.87
C ALA A 3 2.88 22.87 7.80
N SER A 4 1.68 23.46 7.86
CA SER A 4 0.52 23.01 7.09
C SER A 4 0.59 23.30 5.59
N VAL A 5 1.49 24.17 5.12
CA VAL A 5 1.57 24.55 3.69
C VAL A 5 2.59 23.70 2.93
N SER A 6 3.65 23.21 3.59
CA SER A 6 4.70 22.40 2.95
C SER A 6 4.38 20.91 2.83
N ASN A 7 3.39 20.39 3.58
CA ASN A 7 2.99 18.97 3.50
C ASN A 7 1.77 18.71 2.63
N ARG A 8 1.19 19.73 1.96
CA ARG A 8 -0.08 19.58 1.24
C ARG A 8 -0.05 18.47 0.19
N LYS A 9 1.04 18.41 -0.59
CA LYS A 9 1.19 17.43 -1.67
C LYS A 9 1.32 15.97 -1.19
N PRO A 10 2.21 15.63 -0.23
CA PRO A 10 2.24 14.28 0.32
C PRO A 10 0.94 13.88 1.04
N ASP A 11 0.24 14.82 1.67
CA ASP A 11 -1.09 14.56 2.28
C ASP A 11 -2.14 14.21 1.22
N GLU A 12 -2.21 15.00 0.14
CA GLU A 12 -3.10 14.74 -0.99
C GLU A 12 -2.79 13.41 -1.69
N LEU A 13 -1.50 13.10 -1.88
CA LEU A 13 -1.07 11.83 -2.44
C LEU A 13 -1.36 10.66 -1.49
N ALA A 14 -1.27 10.86 -0.18
CA ALA A 14 -1.60 9.84 0.81
C ALA A 14 -3.09 9.50 0.76
N GLY A 15 -3.96 10.51 0.72
CA GLY A 15 -5.40 10.31 0.54
C GLY A 15 -5.75 9.61 -0.77
N LYS A 16 -5.12 10.00 -1.89
CA LYS A 16 -5.31 9.33 -3.19
C LYS A 16 -4.83 7.88 -3.16
N ALA A 17 -3.61 7.64 -2.68
CA ALA A 17 -3.04 6.31 -2.59
C ALA A 17 -3.86 5.39 -1.66
N TRP A 18 -4.43 5.92 -0.59
CA TRP A 18 -5.34 5.17 0.29
C TRP A 18 -6.62 4.73 -0.45
N ARG A 19 -7.22 5.60 -1.26
CA ARG A 19 -8.41 5.27 -2.06
C ARG A 19 -8.14 4.23 -3.15
N GLU A 20 -6.93 4.18 -3.70
CA GLU A 20 -6.55 3.15 -4.69
C GLU A 20 -6.49 1.74 -4.07
N ARG A 21 -6.46 1.60 -2.74
CA ARG A 21 -6.45 0.29 -2.06
C ARG A 21 -7.71 -0.53 -2.35
N ASP A 22 -8.85 0.15 -2.48
CA ASP A 22 -10.15 -0.50 -2.72
C ASP A 22 -10.43 -0.72 -4.21
N GLN A 23 -9.61 -0.13 -5.09
CA GLN A 23 -9.78 -0.26 -6.53
C GLN A 23 -9.03 -1.48 -7.05
N THR A 24 -9.78 -2.50 -7.47
CA THR A 24 -9.22 -3.66 -8.19
C THR A 24 -9.04 -3.31 -9.67
N GLY A 25 -7.84 -3.51 -10.21
CA GLY A 25 -7.55 -3.20 -11.62
C GLY A 25 -6.18 -3.70 -12.07
N ARG A 26 -5.82 -3.43 -13.33
CA ARG A 26 -4.55 -3.94 -13.92
C ARG A 26 -3.29 -3.34 -13.26
N HIS A 27 -3.42 -2.24 -12.52
CA HIS A 27 -2.31 -1.55 -11.86
C HIS A 27 -2.66 -1.22 -10.40
N GLU A 28 -2.90 -2.26 -9.61
CA GLU A 28 -3.15 -2.12 -8.18
C GLU A 28 -1.91 -1.54 -7.47
N LEU A 29 -2.12 -0.43 -6.76
CA LEU A 29 -1.07 0.21 -5.97
C LEU A 29 -0.79 -0.60 -4.69
N TRP A 30 -1.84 -1.11 -4.07
CA TRP A 30 -1.76 -1.94 -2.88
C TRP A 30 -1.71 -3.41 -3.29
N SER A 31 -0.83 -4.15 -2.65
CA SER A 31 -0.78 -5.59 -2.81
C SER A 31 -1.59 -6.26 -1.71
N SER A 32 -2.33 -7.31 -2.06
CA SER A 32 -2.96 -8.19 -1.07
C SER A 32 -1.89 -8.83 -0.21
N GLY A 33 -2.10 -8.80 1.10
CA GLY A 33 -1.25 -9.49 2.05
C GLY A 33 -1.66 -10.96 2.24
N SER A 34 -1.03 -11.62 3.18
CA SER A 34 -1.39 -12.98 3.62
C SER A 34 -1.24 -13.08 5.13
N GLY A 35 -1.97 -14.02 5.75
CA GLY A 35 -2.00 -14.20 7.20
C GLY A 35 -2.51 -12.95 7.92
N GLU A 36 -1.70 -12.40 8.82
CA GLU A 36 -2.04 -11.22 9.62
C GLU A 36 -2.04 -9.90 8.83
N ILE A 37 -1.51 -9.90 7.60
CA ILE A 37 -1.44 -8.71 6.75
C ILE A 37 -2.59 -8.76 5.75
N ARG A 38 -3.48 -7.77 5.83
CA ARG A 38 -4.59 -7.62 4.87
C ARG A 38 -4.11 -7.03 3.55
N ALA A 39 -3.33 -5.96 3.63
CA ALA A 39 -2.79 -5.29 2.46
C ALA A 39 -1.46 -4.61 2.81
N TYR A 40 -0.62 -4.41 1.82
CA TYR A 40 0.63 -3.67 1.99
C TYR A 40 0.94 -2.79 0.79
N LEU A 41 1.75 -1.76 1.04
CA LEU A 41 2.23 -0.81 0.05
C LEU A 41 3.74 -0.62 0.19
N ASP A 42 4.47 -0.90 -0.88
CA ASP A 42 5.93 -0.73 -0.94
C ASP A 42 6.33 0.67 -1.45
N ALA A 43 7.44 1.20 -0.93
CA ALA A 43 7.90 2.54 -1.27
C ALA A 43 8.27 2.67 -2.76
N SER A 44 8.82 1.61 -3.36
CA SER A 44 9.12 1.63 -4.80
C SER A 44 7.87 1.64 -5.67
N ASP A 45 6.81 0.94 -5.27
CA ASP A 45 5.54 0.92 -6.01
C ASP A 45 4.82 2.25 -5.90
N LEU A 46 4.82 2.86 -4.71
CA LEU A 46 4.34 4.23 -4.54
C LEU A 46 5.15 5.24 -5.37
N ALA A 47 6.48 5.11 -5.42
CA ALA A 47 7.31 5.98 -6.25
C ALA A 47 7.03 5.81 -7.75
N LYS A 48 6.78 4.58 -8.22
CA LYS A 48 6.35 4.30 -9.59
C LYS A 48 4.98 4.91 -9.88
N TRP A 49 4.01 4.74 -8.98
CA TRP A 49 2.68 5.31 -9.13
C TRP A 49 2.69 6.84 -9.16
N ILE A 50 3.50 7.47 -8.29
CA ILE A 50 3.72 8.92 -8.30
C ILE A 50 4.27 9.38 -9.65
N ARG A 51 5.21 8.63 -10.25
CA ARG A 51 5.76 8.95 -11.58
C ARG A 51 4.73 8.87 -12.71
N VAL A 52 3.74 7.99 -12.58
CA VAL A 52 2.66 7.87 -13.55
C VAL A 52 1.64 9.00 -13.37
N LYS A 53 1.33 9.38 -12.12
CA LYS A 53 0.37 10.45 -11.81
C LYS A 53 0.95 11.85 -12.05
N GLU A 54 2.23 12.06 -11.77
CA GLU A 54 2.93 13.33 -11.90
C GLU A 54 3.85 13.29 -13.12
N ALA A 55 3.44 13.94 -14.21
CA ALA A 55 4.22 13.97 -15.44
C ALA A 55 5.64 14.53 -15.17
N SER A 56 6.66 13.82 -15.65
CA SER A 56 8.07 14.25 -15.68
C SER A 56 8.76 14.49 -14.32
N VAL A 57 8.40 13.76 -13.26
CA VAL A 57 9.19 13.78 -12.01
C VAL A 57 10.43 12.87 -12.08
N SER A 58 11.59 13.42 -11.68
CA SER A 58 12.84 12.66 -11.60
C SER A 58 12.73 11.49 -10.61
N LYS A 59 13.53 10.43 -10.80
CA LYS A 59 13.47 9.20 -9.98
C LYS A 59 13.69 9.50 -8.51
N LYS A 60 14.74 10.28 -8.23
CA LYS A 60 15.09 10.72 -6.88
C LYS A 60 13.95 11.49 -6.22
N TYR A 61 13.33 12.42 -6.96
CA TYR A 61 12.22 13.22 -6.44
C TYR A 61 10.98 12.35 -6.16
N SER A 62 10.62 11.43 -7.05
CA SER A 62 9.52 10.49 -6.80
C SER A 62 9.75 9.58 -5.60
N GLN A 63 11.00 9.15 -5.35
CA GLN A 63 11.33 8.35 -4.16
C GLN A 63 11.22 9.15 -2.87
N GLU A 64 11.69 10.40 -2.88
CA GLU A 64 11.54 11.30 -1.74
C GLU A 64 10.05 11.60 -1.47
N LEU A 65 9.28 11.89 -2.52
CA LEU A 65 7.86 12.16 -2.41
C LEU A 65 7.09 10.93 -1.92
N ALA A 66 7.46 9.72 -2.36
CA ALA A 66 6.89 8.48 -1.84
C ALA A 66 7.17 8.31 -0.33
N ARG A 67 8.40 8.57 0.12
CA ARG A 67 8.75 8.49 1.55
C ARG A 67 7.93 9.46 2.40
N ARG A 68 7.77 10.72 1.95
CA ARG A 68 6.95 11.72 2.64
C ARG A 68 5.46 11.36 2.61
N THR A 69 4.98 10.82 1.50
CA THR A 69 3.60 10.35 1.35
C THR A 69 3.30 9.16 2.28
N MET A 70 4.25 8.24 2.46
CA MET A 70 4.09 7.15 3.43
C MET A 70 4.05 7.65 4.88
N ASP A 71 4.85 8.66 5.20
CA ASP A 71 4.85 9.30 6.52
C ASP A 71 3.49 9.96 6.78
N ALA A 72 3.02 10.78 5.84
CA ALA A 72 1.70 11.41 5.90
C ALA A 72 0.57 10.37 6.02
N MET A 73 0.63 9.27 5.26
CA MET A 73 -0.38 8.21 5.35
C MET A 73 -0.38 7.54 6.72
N HIS A 74 0.80 7.29 7.30
CA HIS A 74 0.94 6.74 8.65
C HIS A 74 0.35 7.69 9.70
N GLU A 75 0.67 8.98 9.61
CA GLU A 75 0.14 10.03 10.49
C GLU A 75 -1.39 10.18 10.37
N LEU A 76 -1.92 10.31 9.15
CA LEU A 76 -3.35 10.45 8.87
C LEU A 76 -4.15 9.21 9.32
N SER A 77 -3.54 8.03 9.24
CA SER A 77 -4.14 6.79 9.75
C SER A 77 -4.18 6.72 11.28
N LYS A 78 -3.63 7.71 12.00
CA LYS A 78 -3.43 7.68 13.47
C LYS A 78 -2.64 6.45 13.93
N ASN A 79 -1.58 6.08 13.20
CA ASN A 79 -0.72 4.91 13.48
C ASN A 79 -1.44 3.54 13.35
N ARG A 80 -2.58 3.49 12.65
CA ARG A 80 -3.27 2.23 12.33
C ARG A 80 -2.53 1.41 11.27
N LEU A 81 -1.79 2.10 10.39
CA LEU A 81 -0.88 1.44 9.47
C LEU A 81 0.45 1.19 10.16
N GLY A 82 0.96 -0.04 10.05
CA GLY A 82 2.31 -0.36 10.50
C GLY A 82 3.33 0.09 9.46
N LYS A 83 4.47 0.63 9.91
CA LYS A 83 5.62 0.93 9.06
C LYS A 83 6.74 -0.08 9.33
N THR A 84 7.09 -0.88 8.34
CA THR A 84 8.15 -1.88 8.46
C THR A 84 9.22 -1.69 7.40
N LYS A 85 10.40 -2.26 7.63
CA LYS A 85 11.49 -2.31 6.64
C LYS A 85 11.62 -3.74 6.14
N ARG A 86 11.72 -3.91 4.83
CA ARG A 86 11.97 -5.19 4.19
C ARG A 86 13.30 -5.15 3.46
N GLN A 87 14.08 -6.22 3.55
CA GLN A 87 15.25 -6.39 2.69
C GLN A 87 14.79 -6.78 1.29
N ARG A 88 15.26 -6.06 0.29
CA ARG A 88 14.97 -6.34 -1.12
C ARG A 88 16.28 -6.44 -1.88
N SER A 89 16.41 -7.48 -2.69
CA SER A 89 17.59 -7.70 -3.52
C SER A 89 17.23 -7.50 -4.99
N LYS A 90 18.05 -6.74 -5.72
CA LYS A 90 17.93 -6.55 -7.17
C LYS A 90 19.32 -6.36 -7.76
N ASP A 91 19.65 -7.05 -8.84
CA ASP A 91 20.96 -6.95 -9.51
C ASP A 91 22.15 -7.17 -8.55
N GLY A 92 22.04 -8.14 -7.63
CA GLY A 92 23.06 -8.39 -6.61
C GLY A 92 23.18 -7.32 -5.51
N LEU A 93 22.41 -6.23 -5.60
CA LEU A 93 22.36 -5.18 -4.58
C LEU A 93 21.20 -5.43 -3.63
N SER A 94 21.49 -5.52 -2.33
CA SER A 94 20.48 -5.59 -1.28
C SER A 94 20.25 -4.20 -0.68
N TYR A 95 18.99 -3.81 -0.57
CA TYR A 95 18.60 -2.55 0.04
C TYR A 95 17.42 -2.72 0.97
N GLN A 96 17.29 -1.79 1.92
CA GLN A 96 16.12 -1.71 2.78
C GLN A 96 15.03 -0.88 2.10
N GLU A 97 13.88 -1.50 1.91
CA GLU A 97 12.67 -0.86 1.42
C GLU A 97 11.71 -0.61 2.57
N THR A 98 11.12 0.58 2.62
CA THR A 98 10.04 0.87 3.57
C THR A 98 8.72 0.35 3.00
N ARG A 99 7.97 -0.35 3.84
CA ARG A 99 6.65 -0.91 3.53
C ARG A 99 5.64 -0.43 4.56
N LEU A 100 4.49 0.04 4.08
CA LEU A 100 3.31 0.23 4.92
C LEU A 100 2.48 -1.05 4.91
N VAL A 101 2.04 -1.47 6.08
CA VAL A 101 1.22 -2.67 6.28
C VAL A 101 -0.09 -2.29 6.96
N LEU A 102 -1.18 -2.80 6.40
CA LEU A 102 -2.47 -2.83 7.06
C LEU A 102 -2.67 -4.25 7.59
N LYS A 103 -2.76 -4.39 8.91
CA LYS A 103 -3.06 -5.68 9.53
C LYS A 103 -4.54 -6.01 9.36
N ALA A 104 -4.88 -7.30 9.37
CA ALA A 104 -6.24 -7.79 9.29
C ALA A 104 -7.11 -7.37 10.50
N ASP A 105 -6.50 -7.32 11.68
CA ASP A 105 -7.14 -6.97 12.95
C ASP A 105 -7.40 -5.46 13.12
N VAL A 106 -6.81 -4.61 12.28
CA VAL A 106 -6.97 -3.15 12.40
C VAL A 106 -8.32 -2.73 11.86
N GLU A 107 -9.21 -2.29 12.77
CA GLU A 107 -10.51 -1.74 12.41
C GLU A 107 -10.41 -0.42 11.64
N ILE A 108 -11.15 -0.33 10.53
CA ILE A 108 -11.21 0.86 9.70
C ILE A 108 -12.61 1.47 9.82
N PRO A 109 -12.72 2.72 10.31
CA PRO A 109 -14.01 3.37 10.50
C PRO A 109 -14.71 3.56 9.16
N GLY A 110 -15.95 3.08 9.06
CA GLY A 110 -16.78 3.17 7.85
C GLY A 110 -16.49 2.12 6.78
N GLU A 111 -15.56 1.19 7.04
CA GLU A 111 -15.31 0.08 6.14
C GLU A 111 -16.37 -1.02 6.37
N ARG A 112 -17.16 -1.33 5.34
CA ARG A 112 -17.95 -2.55 5.33
C ARG A 112 -17.02 -3.67 4.92
N VAL A 113 -16.71 -4.57 5.85
CA VAL A 113 -16.08 -5.84 5.50
C VAL A 113 -17.07 -6.57 4.61
N SER A 114 -16.91 -6.47 3.29
CA SER A 114 -17.45 -7.47 2.40
C SER A 114 -16.71 -8.76 2.76
N GLU A 115 -17.37 -9.65 3.50
CA GLU A 115 -16.95 -11.04 3.66
C GLU A 115 -16.53 -11.53 2.28
N ARG A 116 -15.21 -11.62 2.07
CA ARG A 116 -14.70 -12.46 1.00
C ARG A 116 -15.03 -13.85 1.48
N THR A 117 -16.14 -14.40 0.98
CA THR A 117 -16.39 -15.83 1.02
C THR A 117 -15.16 -16.48 0.41
N ASP A 118 -14.25 -16.94 1.27
CA ASP A 118 -13.31 -18.00 0.96
C ASP A 118 -14.18 -19.17 0.47
N GLY A 119 -14.39 -19.19 -0.85
CA GLY A 119 -14.91 -20.35 -1.54
C GLY A 119 -13.81 -21.39 -1.49
N ASP A 120 -13.78 -22.17 -0.42
CA ASP A 120 -13.20 -23.52 -0.40
C ASP A 120 -13.62 -24.21 -1.71
N PRO A 121 -12.70 -24.55 -2.62
CA PRO A 121 -13.04 -25.47 -3.69
C PRO A 121 -13.18 -26.83 -3.02
N ALA A 122 -14.41 -27.15 -2.60
CA ALA A 122 -14.80 -28.51 -2.26
C ALA A 122 -14.33 -29.41 -3.40
N THR A 123 -13.29 -30.18 -3.13
CA THR A 123 -12.73 -31.15 -4.06
C THR A 123 -13.71 -32.31 -4.09
N ASP A 124 -14.70 -32.24 -4.97
CA ASP A 124 -15.56 -33.37 -5.27
C ASP A 124 -14.76 -34.38 -6.08
N THR A 125 -14.15 -35.32 -5.36
CA THR A 125 -13.62 -36.56 -5.93
C THR A 125 -14.81 -37.48 -6.16
N ALA A 126 -15.36 -37.49 -7.37
CA ALA A 126 -16.27 -38.53 -7.82
C ALA A 126 -15.49 -39.56 -8.65
N ALA A 127 -15.27 -40.72 -8.04
CA ALA A 127 -14.86 -41.97 -8.67
C ALA A 127 -16.12 -42.81 -9.02
N GLY A 128 -16.07 -43.52 -10.15
CA GLY A 128 -17.09 -44.48 -10.64
C GLY A 128 -17.95 -43.88 -11.76
N GLU A 129 -18.11 -44.49 -12.95
CA GLU A 129 -18.04 -45.89 -13.37
C GLU A 129 -17.47 -46.02 -14.81
#